data_AF-A0A814EJM2-F1
#
_entry.id   AF-A0A814EJM2-F1
#
_cell.length_a   1.000
_cell.length_b   1.000
_cell.length_c   1.000
_cell.angle_alpha   90.00
_cell.angle_beta   90.00
_cell.angle_gamma   90.00
#
_symmetry.space_group_name_H-M   'P 1'
#
loop_
_entity.id
_entity.type
_entity.pdbx_description
1 polymer ?
#
loop_
_entity_poly.entity_id
_entity_poly.type
_entity_poly.pdbx_seq_one_letter_code
_entity_poly.pdbx_strand_id
1 'polypeptide(L)'
;MAAMEAIGVLCDRRDIYDEAINYFYKGGGNGAMHKAVYYIHSGNLGQWQESGRDQGHNTLGIALMGPICEMAWNQGDDLYGYWNSRFLAGAEYVAKFNLGFGVPYQPYMWGVGQNGQWSIQPQISEAHRGHTRPVWELVYGHYTDRMGMAAPYTAQFVARVRPEGGASPSNPSSFDQFGFGTLTFTRDPVATPTKPSSLMAAKRADKVVLSWWGAAGATSYNVKRSTKVGGPYITIGVSDNFTYTDTDLAPGKYYYVVTGLVESYTNETAPSNEAEVSTAPELYIYLKFDETSGMTAADATGSGHIGTFVNGATFVAGKSGNAISLDGRNSYVSLSEDVVFDLTDFTISAWVYLNDNTRQWPRIFDFGGKTGTYMFLTPKGPKGTLRFTVATVYTYNEQVIDATAVFPTRQWVHIAVTLSDRVGTIYVNGVAVGSNPTIDFPPFQLGATPNNWIGRSQFDNDPYLNSTVDDFRIYKGSLSANDVAALAKE
;
A
#
# COMPACT_ATOMS: atom_id res chain seq x y z
N MET A 1 -0.07 -9.23 21.80
CA MET A 1 -1.28 -8.59 21.26
C MET A 1 -2.55 -9.30 21.73
N ALA A 2 -2.92 -10.48 21.23
CA ALA A 2 -4.14 -11.19 21.64
C ALA A 2 -4.31 -11.32 23.17
N ALA A 3 -3.25 -11.71 23.89
CA ALA A 3 -3.29 -11.78 25.35
C ALA A 3 -3.47 -10.41 26.02
N MET A 4 -2.84 -9.35 25.50
CA MET A 4 -3.01 -7.99 26.03
C MET A 4 -4.43 -7.49 25.82
N GLU A 5 -4.98 -7.70 24.63
CA GLU A 5 -6.37 -7.34 24.32
C GLU A 5 -7.35 -8.07 25.24
N ALA A 6 -7.20 -9.39 25.39
CA ALA A 6 -8.03 -10.18 26.29
C ALA A 6 -7.91 -9.74 27.76
N ILE A 7 -6.69 -9.42 28.24
CA ILE A 7 -6.48 -8.87 29.59
C ILE A 7 -7.14 -7.51 29.73
N GLY A 8 -7.01 -6.63 28.73
CA GLY A 8 -7.64 -5.32 28.69
C GLY A 8 -9.16 -5.41 28.81
N VAL A 9 -9.78 -6.31 28.05
CA VAL A 9 -11.23 -6.57 28.10
C VAL A 9 -11.63 -7.19 29.45
N LEU A 10 -10.97 -8.28 29.87
CA LEU A 10 -11.33 -9.02 31.08
C LEU A 10 -11.18 -8.19 32.37
N CYS A 11 -10.21 -7.29 32.41
CA CYS A 11 -9.91 -6.47 33.58
C CYS A 11 -10.48 -5.04 33.48
N ASP A 12 -11.32 -4.74 32.49
CA ASP A 12 -11.85 -3.39 32.21
C ASP A 12 -10.75 -2.31 32.12
N ARG A 13 -9.61 -2.66 31.51
CA ARG A 13 -8.42 -1.80 31.35
C ARG A 13 -8.31 -1.31 29.91
N ARG A 14 -9.01 -0.22 29.61
CA ARG A 14 -9.04 0.39 28.26
C ARG A 14 -7.65 0.78 27.76
N ASP A 15 -6.75 1.19 28.65
CA ASP A 15 -5.37 1.53 28.29
C ASP A 15 -4.57 0.33 27.76
N ILE A 16 -4.73 -0.87 28.35
CA ILE A 16 -4.08 -2.10 27.86
C ILE A 16 -4.72 -2.55 26.54
N TYR A 17 -6.05 -2.44 26.44
CA TYR A 17 -6.77 -2.72 25.20
C TYR A 17 -6.29 -1.80 24.06
N ASP A 18 -6.26 -0.49 24.29
CA ASP A 18 -5.81 0.50 23.31
C ASP A 18 -4.34 0.28 22.92
N GLU A 19 -3.48 -0.22 23.82
CA GLU A 19 -2.12 -0.62 23.46
C GLU A 19 -2.10 -1.76 22.44
N ALA A 20 -2.96 -2.78 22.60
CA ALA A 20 -3.09 -3.88 21.64
C ALA A 20 -3.64 -3.39 20.28
N ILE A 21 -4.67 -2.54 20.29
CA ILE A 21 -5.24 -1.94 19.07
C ILE A 21 -4.24 -1.05 18.35
N ASN A 22 -3.51 -0.20 19.09
CA ASN A 22 -2.45 0.62 18.52
C ASN A 22 -1.32 -0.23 17.93
N TYR A 23 -0.98 -1.37 18.54
CA TYR A 23 -0.01 -2.30 17.99
C TYR A 23 -0.50 -2.95 16.69
N PHE A 24 -1.78 -3.32 16.59
CA PHE A 24 -2.36 -3.85 15.35
C PHE A 24 -2.18 -2.87 14.17
N TYR A 25 -2.42 -1.58 14.42
CA TYR A 25 -2.29 -0.55 13.39
C TYR A 25 -0.82 -0.16 13.10
N LYS A 26 -0.04 0.09 14.15
CA LYS A 26 1.25 0.82 14.09
C LYS A 26 2.44 0.04 14.67
N GLY A 27 2.24 -1.20 15.11
CA GLY A 27 3.28 -2.01 15.73
C GLY A 27 4.44 -2.30 14.79
N GLY A 28 5.65 -2.41 15.34
CA GLY A 28 6.87 -2.66 14.55
C GLY A 28 7.10 -4.12 14.15
N GLY A 29 6.32 -5.07 14.68
CA GLY A 29 6.48 -6.51 14.44
C GLY A 29 5.29 -7.15 13.71
N ASN A 30 5.37 -8.46 13.49
CA ASN A 30 4.41 -9.23 12.68
C ASN A 30 3.00 -9.37 13.29
N GLY A 31 2.76 -8.81 14.48
CA GLY A 31 1.41 -8.63 15.02
C GLY A 31 0.67 -7.44 14.41
N ALA A 32 1.38 -6.47 13.83
CA ALA A 32 0.76 -5.38 13.11
C ALA A 32 0.26 -5.85 11.75
N MET A 33 -0.96 -5.48 11.37
CA MET A 33 -1.61 -5.99 10.16
C MET A 33 -0.80 -5.70 8.89
N HIS A 34 -0.13 -4.53 8.84
CA HIS A 34 0.68 -4.13 7.70
C HIS A 34 1.99 -4.91 7.55
N LYS A 35 2.43 -5.63 8.58
CA LYS A 35 3.57 -6.56 8.53
C LYS A 35 3.11 -8.01 8.36
N ALA A 36 1.97 -8.38 8.96
CA ALA A 36 1.38 -9.71 8.81
C ALA A 36 1.01 -10.01 7.34
N VAL A 37 0.32 -9.07 6.69
CA VAL A 37 0.02 -9.09 5.26
C VAL A 37 0.76 -7.93 4.61
N TYR A 38 2.01 -8.15 4.23
CA TYR A 38 2.91 -7.07 3.84
C TYR A 38 2.79 -6.67 2.37
N TYR A 39 2.15 -7.48 1.53
CA TYR A 39 2.01 -7.23 0.08
C TYR A 39 0.60 -7.58 -0.41
N ILE A 40 0.03 -6.77 -1.31
CA ILE A 40 -1.23 -7.05 -2.01
C ILE A 40 -0.96 -7.25 -3.48
N HIS A 41 -1.39 -8.41 -3.97
CA HIS A 41 -1.48 -8.72 -5.38
C HIS A 41 -2.86 -8.31 -5.92
N SER A 42 -2.98 -8.18 -7.25
CA SER A 42 -4.26 -7.88 -7.90
C SER A 42 -5.36 -8.83 -7.46
N GLY A 43 -6.58 -8.30 -7.33
CA GLY A 43 -7.74 -9.03 -6.83
C GLY A 43 -7.78 -9.16 -5.31
N ASN A 44 -7.13 -8.24 -4.59
CA ASN A 44 -7.06 -8.21 -3.13
C ASN A 44 -6.49 -9.50 -2.52
N LEU A 45 -5.57 -10.18 -3.22
CA LEU A 45 -4.86 -11.34 -2.68
C LEU A 45 -3.68 -10.87 -1.84
N GLY A 46 -3.78 -11.02 -0.52
CA GLY A 46 -2.80 -10.50 0.44
C GLY A 46 -1.78 -11.54 0.86
N GLN A 47 -0.51 -11.33 0.55
CA GLN A 47 0.53 -12.27 0.93
C GLN A 47 0.86 -12.18 2.42
N TRP A 48 0.58 -13.29 3.11
CA TRP A 48 0.93 -13.45 4.52
C TRP A 48 2.42 -13.72 4.70
N GLN A 49 3.06 -13.07 5.67
CA GLN A 49 4.52 -13.09 5.81
C GLN A 49 5.12 -14.48 6.13
N GLU A 50 4.38 -15.37 6.80
CA GLU A 50 4.82 -16.76 7.05
C GLU A 50 4.73 -17.68 5.81
N SER A 51 4.21 -17.20 4.67
CA SER A 51 3.92 -18.06 3.50
C SER A 51 5.17 -18.75 2.93
N GLY A 52 6.34 -18.14 3.06
CA GLY A 52 7.62 -18.71 2.59
C GLY A 52 8.32 -19.60 3.62
N ARG A 53 7.80 -19.72 4.86
CA ARG A 53 8.35 -20.58 5.91
C ARG A 53 7.77 -21.99 5.81
N ASP A 54 6.50 -22.14 6.16
CA ASP A 54 5.71 -23.35 6.02
C ASP A 54 4.22 -23.05 6.25
N GLN A 55 3.35 -23.92 5.76
CA GLN A 55 1.91 -23.69 5.81
C GLN A 55 1.28 -23.95 7.19
N GLY A 56 1.99 -24.64 8.09
CA GLY A 56 1.57 -24.84 9.47
C GLY A 56 1.60 -23.52 10.27
N HIS A 57 2.65 -22.73 10.10
CA HIS A 57 2.75 -21.38 10.68
C HIS A 57 1.89 -20.36 9.92
N ASN A 58 1.76 -20.52 8.61
CA ASN A 58 0.90 -19.64 7.80
C ASN A 58 -0.57 -19.69 8.25
N THR A 59 -1.11 -20.90 8.39
CA THR A 59 -2.47 -21.12 8.90
C THR A 59 -2.62 -20.75 10.38
N LEU A 60 -1.56 -20.91 11.19
CA LEU A 60 -1.53 -20.42 12.57
C LEU A 60 -1.66 -18.89 12.63
N GLY A 61 -1.06 -18.16 11.71
CA GLY A 61 -1.20 -16.70 11.62
C GLY A 61 -2.66 -16.26 11.50
N ILE A 62 -3.44 -16.95 10.65
CA ILE A 62 -4.89 -16.71 10.53
C ILE A 62 -5.61 -17.04 11.85
N ALA A 63 -5.20 -18.13 12.50
CA ALA A 63 -5.82 -18.61 13.75
C ALA A 63 -5.61 -17.68 14.94
N LEU A 64 -4.51 -16.93 14.96
CA LEU A 64 -4.23 -15.94 15.99
C LEU A 64 -4.84 -14.57 15.67
N MET A 65 -4.90 -14.18 14.39
CA MET A 65 -5.42 -12.88 13.97
C MET A 65 -6.95 -12.80 14.05
N GLY A 66 -7.65 -13.89 13.76
CA GLY A 66 -9.12 -13.94 13.82
C GLY A 66 -9.69 -13.52 15.19
N PRO A 67 -9.28 -14.16 16.30
CA PRO A 67 -9.74 -13.79 17.64
C PRO A 67 -9.43 -12.35 18.03
N ILE A 68 -8.32 -11.77 17.56
CA ILE A 68 -7.98 -10.35 17.78
C ILE A 68 -9.04 -9.47 17.13
N CYS A 69 -9.35 -9.72 15.85
CA CYS A 69 -10.38 -8.96 15.15
C CYS A 69 -11.78 -9.15 15.78
N GLU A 70 -12.11 -10.37 16.23
CA GLU A 70 -13.41 -10.64 16.85
C GLU A 70 -13.56 -10.03 18.25
N MET A 71 -12.50 -10.04 19.07
CA MET A 71 -12.50 -9.36 20.37
C MET A 71 -12.73 -7.87 20.18
N ALA A 72 -11.99 -7.23 19.27
CA ALA A 72 -12.16 -5.81 18.98
C ALA A 72 -13.55 -5.48 18.44
N TRP A 73 -14.08 -6.30 17.53
CA TRP A 73 -15.43 -6.13 17.01
C TRP A 73 -16.48 -6.12 18.14
N ASN A 74 -16.33 -7.03 19.12
CA ASN A 74 -17.22 -7.09 20.27
C ASN A 74 -17.06 -5.89 21.24
N GLN A 75 -15.95 -5.15 21.15
CA GLN A 75 -15.75 -3.88 21.86
C GLN A 75 -16.21 -2.65 21.04
N GLY A 76 -16.67 -2.86 19.80
CA GLY A 76 -17.12 -1.79 18.90
C GLY A 76 -16.04 -1.24 17.96
N ASP A 77 -14.85 -1.84 17.93
CA ASP A 77 -13.72 -1.43 17.09
C ASP A 77 -13.58 -2.36 15.87
N ASP A 78 -13.66 -1.81 14.65
CA ASP A 78 -13.63 -2.59 13.40
C ASP A 78 -12.20 -2.83 12.88
N LEU A 79 -11.54 -3.86 13.42
CA LEU A 79 -10.26 -4.32 12.89
C LEU A 79 -10.40 -5.14 11.60
N TYR A 80 -11.56 -5.74 11.35
CA TYR A 80 -11.79 -6.54 10.14
C TYR A 80 -11.82 -5.67 8.89
N GLY A 81 -12.42 -4.47 8.96
CA GLY A 81 -12.44 -3.49 7.87
C GLY A 81 -11.11 -2.82 7.59
N TYR A 82 -10.13 -2.91 8.52
CA TYR A 82 -8.88 -2.16 8.43
C TYR A 82 -8.12 -2.41 7.12
N TRP A 83 -7.66 -1.31 6.53
CA TRP A 83 -6.84 -1.27 5.32
C TRP A 83 -7.41 -2.11 4.17
N ASN A 84 -8.70 -1.87 3.88
CA ASN A 84 -9.47 -2.56 2.85
C ASN A 84 -9.62 -4.06 3.11
N SER A 85 -10.06 -4.43 4.32
CA SER A 85 -10.21 -5.82 4.76
C SER A 85 -8.94 -6.65 4.60
N ARG A 86 -7.81 -6.08 5.05
CA ARG A 86 -6.47 -6.66 4.89
C ARG A 86 -6.35 -8.06 5.49
N PHE A 87 -7.09 -8.34 6.57
CA PHE A 87 -7.12 -9.67 7.14
C PHE A 87 -7.81 -10.68 6.21
N LEU A 88 -8.93 -10.33 5.57
CA LEU A 88 -9.56 -11.18 4.56
C LEU A 88 -8.62 -11.46 3.39
N ALA A 89 -7.89 -10.44 2.92
CA ALA A 89 -6.87 -10.60 1.86
C ALA A 89 -5.83 -11.66 2.23
N GLY A 90 -5.34 -11.63 3.47
CA GLY A 90 -4.46 -12.65 4.03
C GLY A 90 -5.11 -14.03 4.08
N ALA A 91 -6.31 -14.12 4.64
CA ALA A 91 -7.02 -15.39 4.80
C ALA A 91 -7.32 -16.06 3.44
N GLU A 92 -7.81 -15.31 2.45
CA GLU A 92 -8.08 -15.82 1.10
C GLU A 92 -6.81 -16.28 0.38
N TYR A 93 -5.68 -15.57 0.55
CA TYR A 93 -4.39 -15.99 -0.01
C TYR A 93 -3.92 -17.32 0.59
N VAL A 94 -3.92 -17.42 1.93
CA VAL A 94 -3.50 -18.63 2.64
C VAL A 94 -4.43 -19.80 2.31
N ALA A 95 -5.74 -19.55 2.26
CA ALA A 95 -6.74 -20.53 1.86
C ALA A 95 -6.52 -21.00 0.42
N LYS A 96 -6.38 -20.08 -0.54
CA LYS A 96 -6.17 -20.41 -1.95
C LYS A 96 -4.97 -21.33 -2.14
N PHE A 97 -3.83 -20.99 -1.54
CA PHE A 97 -2.62 -21.81 -1.67
C PHE A 97 -2.78 -23.19 -1.04
N ASN A 98 -3.36 -23.26 0.16
CA ASN A 98 -3.54 -24.53 0.89
C ASN A 98 -4.66 -25.42 0.32
N LEU A 99 -5.53 -24.91 -0.55
CA LEU A 99 -6.46 -25.71 -1.37
C LEU A 99 -5.79 -26.35 -2.59
N GLY A 100 -4.50 -26.06 -2.84
CA GLY A 100 -3.75 -26.62 -3.96
C GLY A 100 -3.66 -25.70 -5.18
N PHE A 101 -4.26 -24.51 -5.15
CA PHE A 101 -4.12 -23.52 -6.22
C PHE A 101 -2.78 -22.77 -6.14
N GLY A 102 -2.33 -22.22 -7.27
CA GLY A 102 -1.19 -21.31 -7.31
C GLY A 102 -1.54 -19.92 -6.78
N VAL A 103 -0.53 -19.24 -6.24
CA VAL A 103 -0.61 -17.83 -5.81
C VAL A 103 0.65 -17.08 -6.26
N PRO A 104 0.54 -15.77 -6.58
CA PRO A 104 1.72 -14.95 -6.80
C PRO A 104 2.52 -14.78 -5.49
N TYR A 105 3.82 -14.52 -5.61
CA TYR A 105 4.70 -14.38 -4.45
C TYR A 105 5.73 -13.27 -4.66
N GLN A 106 5.74 -12.29 -3.76
CA GLN A 106 6.82 -11.34 -3.59
C GLN A 106 7.82 -11.91 -2.57
N PRO A 107 9.14 -11.78 -2.76
CA PRO A 107 10.10 -12.19 -1.73
C PRO A 107 9.89 -11.48 -0.40
N TYR A 108 9.84 -12.26 0.69
CA TYR A 108 9.72 -11.72 2.04
C TYR A 108 11.10 -11.65 2.71
N MET A 109 11.43 -10.49 3.29
CA MET A 109 12.76 -10.20 3.84
C MET A 109 12.63 -9.60 5.25
N TRP A 110 13.47 -10.03 6.18
CA TRP A 110 13.48 -9.55 7.56
C TRP A 110 14.88 -9.63 8.20
N GLY A 111 15.05 -8.96 9.34
CA GLY A 111 16.28 -9.05 10.14
C GLY A 111 16.25 -10.18 11.17
N VAL A 112 17.38 -10.87 11.34
CA VAL A 112 17.60 -11.91 12.36
C VAL A 112 18.84 -11.62 13.22
N GLY A 113 18.79 -12.06 14.48
CA GLY A 113 19.89 -11.93 15.44
C GLY A 113 20.13 -10.50 15.95
N GLN A 114 21.07 -10.36 16.89
CA GLN A 114 21.38 -9.06 17.53
C GLN A 114 22.02 -8.04 16.58
N ASN A 115 22.66 -8.51 15.50
CA ASN A 115 23.31 -7.68 14.49
C ASN A 115 22.40 -7.37 13.29
N GLY A 116 21.13 -7.79 13.32
CA GLY A 116 20.15 -7.50 12.26
C GLY A 116 20.50 -8.10 10.89
N GLN A 117 21.18 -9.26 10.85
CA GLN A 117 21.53 -9.96 9.61
C GLN A 117 20.28 -10.25 8.79
N TRP A 118 20.34 -10.08 7.49
CA TRP A 118 19.18 -10.27 6.61
C TRP A 118 18.87 -11.76 6.44
N SER A 119 17.59 -12.10 6.46
CA SER A 119 17.05 -13.36 5.98
C SER A 119 16.00 -13.10 4.90
N ILE A 120 15.90 -14.01 3.94
CA ILE A 120 14.97 -13.93 2.82
C ILE A 120 14.26 -15.27 2.64
N GLN A 121 12.96 -15.20 2.40
CA GLN A 121 12.17 -16.28 1.86
C GLN A 121 11.86 -15.93 0.39
N PRO A 122 12.65 -16.44 -0.57
CA PRO A 122 12.58 -16.00 -1.96
C PRO A 122 11.38 -16.57 -2.72
N GLN A 123 10.73 -17.59 -2.16
CA GLN A 123 9.60 -18.30 -2.77
C GLN A 123 8.65 -18.81 -1.69
N ILE A 124 7.41 -19.11 -2.10
CA ILE A 124 6.42 -19.74 -1.23
C ILE A 124 6.86 -21.16 -0.84
N SER A 125 6.55 -21.59 0.39
CA SER A 125 6.92 -22.90 0.90
C SER A 125 5.82 -23.94 0.71
N GLU A 126 6.14 -25.06 0.06
CA GLU A 126 5.26 -26.24 -0.06
C GLU A 126 5.19 -27.06 1.24
N ALA A 127 6.02 -26.77 2.24
CA ALA A 127 6.05 -27.52 3.49
C ALA A 127 4.71 -27.46 4.22
N HIS A 128 4.16 -28.63 4.54
CA HIS A 128 2.84 -28.82 5.16
C HIS A 128 1.67 -28.24 4.35
N ARG A 129 1.77 -28.08 3.02
CA ARG A 129 0.66 -27.55 2.22
C ARG A 129 -0.60 -28.39 2.36
N GLY A 130 -1.73 -27.69 2.55
CA GLY A 130 -3.02 -28.31 2.83
C GLY A 130 -3.23 -28.68 4.29
N HIS A 131 -2.36 -28.19 5.19
CA HIS A 131 -2.56 -28.31 6.63
C HIS A 131 -3.93 -27.74 7.02
N THR A 132 -4.68 -28.51 7.81
CA THR A 132 -6.03 -28.16 8.24
C THR A 132 -5.98 -27.65 9.68
N ARG A 133 -6.65 -26.52 9.94
CA ARG A 133 -6.86 -25.95 11.28
C ARG A 133 -8.31 -25.48 11.41
N PRO A 134 -8.92 -25.61 12.60
CA PRO A 134 -10.24 -25.07 12.90
C PRO A 134 -10.17 -23.55 13.14
N VAL A 135 -10.05 -22.79 12.06
CA VAL A 135 -9.96 -21.31 12.07
C VAL A 135 -10.91 -20.64 11.09
N TRP A 136 -11.26 -21.35 10.01
CA TRP A 136 -11.89 -20.75 8.85
C TRP A 136 -13.32 -20.29 9.13
N GLU A 137 -14.00 -20.92 10.08
CA GLU A 137 -15.37 -20.55 10.45
C GLU A 137 -15.47 -19.09 10.92
N LEU A 138 -14.56 -18.64 11.78
CA LEU A 138 -14.58 -17.27 12.31
C LEU A 138 -14.45 -16.25 11.17
N VAL A 139 -13.54 -16.49 10.24
CA VAL A 139 -13.31 -15.62 9.09
C VAL A 139 -14.55 -15.60 8.19
N TYR A 140 -15.09 -16.77 7.85
CA TYR A 140 -16.26 -16.89 6.98
C TYR A 140 -17.51 -16.28 7.61
N GLY A 141 -17.78 -16.57 8.89
CA GLY A 141 -18.92 -16.07 9.63
C GLY A 141 -18.91 -14.54 9.76
N HIS A 142 -17.73 -13.92 9.90
CA HIS A 142 -17.62 -12.47 9.86
C HIS A 142 -17.80 -11.92 8.44
N TYR A 143 -16.91 -12.28 7.51
CA TYR A 143 -16.90 -11.59 6.21
C TYR A 143 -18.09 -11.97 5.32
N THR A 144 -18.44 -13.25 5.25
CA THR A 144 -19.49 -13.72 4.35
C THR A 144 -20.86 -13.65 4.99
N ASP A 145 -21.04 -14.22 6.19
CA ASP A 145 -22.38 -14.31 6.78
C ASP A 145 -22.82 -12.99 7.46
N ARG A 146 -21.90 -12.26 8.11
CA ARG A 146 -22.20 -10.97 8.77
C ARG A 146 -22.10 -9.77 7.81
N MET A 147 -21.04 -9.71 6.98
CA MET A 147 -20.80 -8.56 6.09
C MET A 147 -21.25 -8.77 4.63
N GLY A 148 -21.59 -9.99 4.23
CA GLY A 148 -22.01 -10.31 2.87
C GLY A 148 -20.88 -10.20 1.84
N MET A 149 -19.62 -10.23 2.24
CA MET A 149 -18.46 -10.21 1.34
C MET A 149 -18.09 -11.63 0.88
N ALA A 150 -17.68 -11.77 -0.37
CA ALA A 150 -17.23 -13.05 -0.90
C ALA A 150 -15.86 -13.46 -0.33
N ALA A 151 -15.79 -14.68 0.21
CA ALA A 151 -14.56 -15.33 0.65
C ALA A 151 -14.49 -16.75 0.06
N PRO A 152 -14.38 -16.91 -1.28
CA PRO A 152 -14.58 -18.18 -1.97
C PRO A 152 -13.58 -19.27 -1.56
N TYR A 153 -12.33 -18.93 -1.24
CA TYR A 153 -11.34 -19.92 -0.81
C TYR A 153 -11.50 -20.27 0.67
N THR A 154 -11.83 -19.30 1.52
CA THR A 154 -12.18 -19.53 2.92
C THR A 154 -13.42 -20.42 3.01
N ALA A 155 -14.44 -20.18 2.18
CA ALA A 155 -15.66 -20.99 2.12
C ALA A 155 -15.37 -22.47 1.78
N GLN A 156 -14.49 -22.73 0.81
CA GLN A 156 -14.05 -24.08 0.47
C GLN A 156 -13.31 -24.75 1.64
N PHE A 157 -12.49 -23.99 2.38
CA PHE A 157 -11.80 -24.52 3.55
C PHE A 157 -12.76 -24.81 4.71
N VAL A 158 -13.73 -23.93 4.95
CA VAL A 158 -14.82 -24.16 5.90
C VAL A 158 -15.55 -25.46 5.57
N ALA A 159 -15.94 -25.67 4.30
CA ALA A 159 -16.59 -26.90 3.86
C ALA A 159 -15.72 -28.15 4.08
N ARG A 160 -14.39 -28.01 4.01
CA ARG A 160 -13.43 -29.10 4.21
C ARG A 160 -13.21 -29.44 5.70
N VAL A 161 -13.28 -28.45 6.58
CA VAL A 161 -12.95 -28.63 8.02
C VAL A 161 -14.20 -28.82 8.88
N ARG A 162 -15.39 -28.38 8.43
CA ARG A 162 -16.65 -28.56 9.16
C ARG A 162 -17.03 -30.05 9.33
N PRO A 163 -17.65 -30.41 10.47
CA PRO A 163 -17.70 -29.63 11.70
C PRO A 163 -16.30 -29.52 12.32
N GLU A 164 -15.90 -28.33 12.72
CA GLU A 164 -14.62 -28.14 13.42
C GLU A 164 -14.61 -28.94 14.73
N GLY A 165 -13.59 -29.77 14.91
CA GLY A 165 -13.38 -30.54 16.13
C GLY A 165 -12.43 -29.82 17.08
N GLY A 166 -12.77 -29.81 18.37
CA GLY A 166 -11.86 -29.38 19.44
C GLY A 166 -10.59 -30.25 19.53
N ALA A 167 -9.75 -29.99 20.55
CA ALA A 167 -8.42 -30.61 20.67
C ALA A 167 -8.42 -32.14 20.47
N SER A 168 -7.41 -32.65 19.76
CA SER A 168 -7.24 -34.08 19.51
C SER A 168 -7.24 -34.86 20.84
N PRO A 169 -7.91 -36.03 20.94
CA PRO A 169 -7.86 -36.88 22.14
C PRO A 169 -6.43 -37.28 22.54
N SER A 170 -5.51 -37.33 21.57
CA SER A 170 -4.10 -37.66 21.79
C SER A 170 -3.22 -36.47 22.17
N ASN A 171 -3.72 -35.24 22.06
CA ASN A 171 -2.99 -34.04 22.40
C ASN A 171 -3.96 -32.87 22.70
N PRO A 172 -4.47 -32.77 23.95
CA PRO A 172 -5.42 -31.75 24.36
C PRO A 172 -4.90 -30.30 24.23
N SER A 173 -3.60 -30.14 24.00
CA SER A 173 -2.88 -28.88 23.77
C SER A 173 -2.40 -28.68 22.33
N SER A 174 -2.88 -29.45 21.34
CA SER A 174 -2.34 -29.43 19.97
C SER A 174 -2.69 -28.20 19.12
N PHE A 175 -3.48 -27.27 19.64
CA PHE A 175 -3.95 -26.11 18.89
C PHE A 175 -3.83 -24.85 19.73
N ASP A 176 -3.15 -23.84 19.18
CA ASP A 176 -3.05 -22.49 19.74
C ASP A 176 -4.37 -21.68 19.59
N GLN A 177 -5.45 -22.34 19.16
CA GLN A 177 -6.75 -21.75 18.82
C GLN A 177 -7.91 -22.52 19.44
N PHE A 178 -9.04 -21.85 19.64
CA PHE A 178 -10.21 -22.38 20.38
C PHE A 178 -10.79 -23.67 19.78
N GLY A 179 -10.86 -23.79 18.46
CA GLY A 179 -11.19 -25.03 17.76
C GLY A 179 -12.68 -25.41 17.67
N PHE A 180 -13.58 -24.65 18.29
CA PHE A 180 -15.04 -24.85 18.19
C PHE A 180 -15.71 -23.76 17.35
N GLY A 181 -15.10 -23.37 16.22
CA GLY A 181 -15.62 -22.28 15.42
C GLY A 181 -17.00 -22.60 14.87
N THR A 182 -17.24 -23.81 14.34
CA THR A 182 -18.58 -24.21 13.85
C THR A 182 -19.68 -24.06 14.90
N LEU A 183 -19.36 -24.20 16.19
CA LEU A 183 -20.34 -23.97 17.26
C LEU A 183 -20.54 -22.47 17.57
N THR A 184 -19.49 -21.66 17.46
CA THR A 184 -19.45 -20.30 18.02
C THR A 184 -19.55 -19.18 16.99
N PHE A 185 -19.25 -19.46 15.73
CA PHE A 185 -19.16 -18.48 14.64
C PHE A 185 -19.99 -18.83 13.41
N THR A 186 -20.65 -19.98 13.35
CA THR A 186 -21.67 -20.23 12.32
C THR A 186 -22.83 -19.25 12.51
N ARG A 187 -23.23 -18.60 11.41
CA ARG A 187 -24.30 -17.60 11.39
C ARG A 187 -25.23 -17.86 10.21
N ASP A 188 -26.45 -17.35 10.30
CA ASP A 188 -27.32 -17.30 9.14
C ASP A 188 -26.71 -16.35 8.09
N PRO A 189 -26.68 -16.74 6.81
CA PRO A 189 -26.13 -15.91 5.75
C PRO A 189 -26.98 -14.65 5.55
N VAL A 190 -26.37 -13.60 5.00
CA VAL A 190 -27.11 -12.39 4.59
C VAL A 190 -28.26 -12.76 3.63
N ALA A 191 -29.47 -12.30 3.94
CA ALA A 191 -30.68 -12.70 3.23
C ALA A 191 -30.76 -12.14 1.79
N THR A 192 -29.98 -11.11 1.47
CA THR A 192 -29.95 -10.49 0.14
C THR A 192 -28.50 -10.28 -0.28
N PRO A 193 -28.13 -10.62 -1.52
CA PRO A 193 -26.79 -10.33 -2.03
C PRO A 193 -26.43 -8.86 -1.86
N THR A 194 -25.28 -8.61 -1.23
CA THR A 194 -24.70 -7.27 -1.13
C THR A 194 -24.11 -6.83 -2.47
N LYS A 195 -23.71 -5.57 -2.56
CA LYS A 195 -22.90 -5.09 -3.70
C LYS A 195 -21.43 -5.49 -3.51
N PRO A 196 -20.67 -5.71 -4.60
CA PRO A 196 -19.22 -5.69 -4.53
C PRO A 196 -18.74 -4.38 -3.90
N SER A 197 -17.62 -4.42 -3.19
CA SER A 197 -17.13 -3.27 -2.43
C SER A 197 -15.66 -2.97 -2.74
N SER A 198 -15.22 -1.77 -2.36
CA SER A 198 -13.83 -1.32 -2.48
C SER A 198 -13.22 -1.54 -3.87
N LEU A 199 -13.99 -1.25 -4.92
CA LEU A 199 -13.46 -1.25 -6.27
C LEU A 199 -12.38 -0.17 -6.38
N MET A 200 -11.20 -0.58 -6.81
CA MET A 200 -10.06 0.28 -7.11
C MET A 200 -9.69 0.12 -8.58
N ALA A 201 -9.34 1.23 -9.23
CA ALA A 201 -8.84 1.26 -10.59
C ALA A 201 -7.44 1.85 -10.60
N ALA A 202 -6.47 1.09 -11.10
CA ALA A 202 -5.07 1.42 -10.98
C ALA A 202 -4.41 1.42 -12.36
N LYS A 203 -3.91 2.58 -12.81
CA LYS A 203 -3.10 2.66 -14.04
C LYS A 203 -1.78 1.91 -13.84
N ARG A 204 -1.42 1.06 -14.79
CA ARG A 204 -0.13 0.37 -14.88
C ARG A 204 0.34 0.44 -16.32
N ALA A 205 1.30 1.31 -16.62
CA ALA A 205 1.74 1.57 -18.00
C ALA A 205 0.55 1.91 -18.93
N ASP A 206 0.24 1.05 -19.91
CA ASP A 206 -0.76 1.21 -20.96
C ASP A 206 -2.11 0.53 -20.66
N LYS A 207 -2.28 0.00 -19.44
CA LYS A 207 -3.48 -0.74 -18.99
C LYS A 207 -4.01 -0.19 -17.67
N VAL A 208 -5.27 -0.53 -17.37
CA VAL A 208 -5.91 -0.30 -16.07
C VAL A 208 -6.18 -1.65 -15.42
N VAL A 209 -5.68 -1.85 -14.21
CA VAL A 209 -5.93 -3.04 -13.39
C VAL A 209 -6.97 -2.68 -12.34
N LEU A 210 -8.09 -3.40 -12.36
CA LEU A 210 -9.18 -3.27 -11.41
C LEU A 210 -9.05 -4.33 -10.31
N SER A 211 -9.41 -4.00 -9.08
CA SER A 211 -9.51 -4.96 -7.97
C SER A 211 -10.66 -4.58 -7.03
N TRP A 212 -11.41 -5.56 -6.53
CA TRP A 212 -12.58 -5.31 -5.66
C TRP A 212 -12.79 -6.45 -4.66
N TRP A 213 -13.71 -6.28 -3.72
CA TRP A 213 -14.26 -7.38 -2.91
C TRP A 213 -15.59 -7.85 -3.49
N GLY A 214 -15.73 -9.16 -3.66
CA GLY A 214 -16.93 -9.77 -4.20
C GLY A 214 -18.13 -9.75 -3.25
N ALA A 215 -19.32 -10.04 -3.78
CA ALA A 215 -20.54 -10.21 -2.99
C ALA A 215 -20.74 -11.70 -2.65
N ALA A 216 -21.17 -11.99 -1.42
CA ALA A 216 -21.44 -13.37 -0.98
C ALA A 216 -22.38 -14.09 -1.96
N GLY A 217 -22.01 -15.31 -2.35
CA GLY A 217 -22.75 -16.14 -3.31
C GLY A 217 -22.58 -15.76 -4.79
N ALA A 218 -21.88 -14.66 -5.11
CA ALA A 218 -21.62 -14.30 -6.50
C ALA A 218 -20.51 -15.19 -7.09
N THR A 219 -20.77 -15.75 -8.27
CA THR A 219 -19.85 -16.67 -8.98
C THR A 219 -19.06 -15.96 -10.08
N SER A 220 -19.53 -14.80 -10.53
CA SER A 220 -18.87 -13.95 -11.52
C SER A 220 -19.33 -12.50 -11.40
N TYR A 221 -18.64 -11.61 -12.12
CA TYR A 221 -18.77 -10.16 -11.99
C TYR A 221 -18.80 -9.50 -13.36
N ASN A 222 -19.84 -8.71 -13.64
CA ASN A 222 -19.88 -7.85 -14.81
C ASN A 222 -19.06 -6.59 -14.52
N VAL A 223 -18.01 -6.38 -15.33
CA VAL A 223 -17.14 -5.21 -15.25
C VAL A 223 -17.66 -4.18 -16.23
N LYS A 224 -17.98 -2.98 -15.73
CA LYS A 224 -18.59 -1.93 -16.52
C LYS A 224 -17.75 -0.67 -16.48
N ARG A 225 -17.69 0.03 -17.62
CA ARG A 225 -16.88 1.24 -17.82
C ARG A 225 -17.71 2.38 -18.41
N SER A 226 -17.39 3.60 -18.02
CA SER A 226 -17.88 4.83 -18.65
C SER A 226 -16.73 5.83 -18.84
N THR A 227 -16.94 6.81 -19.71
CA THR A 227 -16.09 8.01 -19.83
C THR A 227 -16.71 9.22 -19.12
N LYS A 228 -17.80 9.02 -18.38
CA LYS A 228 -18.51 10.04 -17.61
C LYS A 228 -18.78 9.55 -16.19
N VAL A 229 -18.57 10.43 -15.21
CA VAL A 229 -19.01 10.22 -13.82
C VAL A 229 -20.48 9.82 -13.80
N GLY A 230 -20.81 8.75 -13.06
CA GLY A 230 -22.16 8.26 -12.89
C GLY A 230 -22.73 7.50 -14.11
N GLY A 231 -21.95 7.35 -15.19
CA GLY A 231 -22.36 6.63 -16.39
C GLY A 231 -22.95 7.51 -17.51
N PRO A 232 -23.66 6.91 -18.49
CA PRO A 232 -24.03 5.50 -18.58
C PRO A 232 -22.81 4.58 -18.73
N TYR A 233 -22.89 3.37 -18.18
CA TYR A 233 -21.82 2.38 -18.25
C TYR A 233 -22.11 1.33 -19.31
N ILE A 234 -21.04 0.84 -19.96
CA ILE A 234 -21.07 -0.32 -20.85
C ILE A 234 -20.36 -1.50 -20.17
N THR A 235 -20.87 -2.72 -20.30
CA THR A 235 -20.14 -3.92 -19.87
C THR A 235 -18.97 -4.17 -20.81
N ILE A 236 -17.76 -4.19 -20.28
CA ILE A 236 -16.51 -4.43 -21.04
C ILE A 236 -15.99 -5.85 -20.87
N GLY A 237 -16.48 -6.58 -19.87
CA GLY A 237 -16.10 -7.96 -19.65
C GLY A 237 -16.81 -8.59 -18.46
N VAL A 238 -16.54 -9.88 -18.27
CA VAL A 238 -16.97 -10.67 -17.11
C VAL A 238 -15.71 -11.24 -16.47
N SER A 239 -15.62 -11.18 -15.14
CA SER A 239 -14.55 -11.83 -14.38
C SER A 239 -15.12 -12.84 -13.39
N ASP A 240 -14.48 -14.01 -13.28
CA ASP A 240 -14.77 -15.04 -12.27
C ASP A 240 -13.91 -14.88 -11.01
N ASN A 241 -13.07 -13.84 -10.98
CA ASN A 241 -12.17 -13.50 -9.92
C ASN A 241 -12.34 -12.02 -9.56
N PHE A 242 -11.61 -11.56 -8.54
CA PHE A 242 -11.77 -10.21 -8.01
C PHE A 242 -10.91 -9.16 -8.73
N THR A 243 -10.43 -9.44 -9.94
CA THR A 243 -9.61 -8.54 -10.74
C THR A 243 -10.05 -8.52 -12.20
N TYR A 244 -9.73 -7.44 -12.90
CA TYR A 244 -9.90 -7.34 -14.35
C TYR A 244 -8.86 -6.38 -14.91
N THR A 245 -8.28 -6.72 -16.06
CA THR A 245 -7.31 -5.84 -16.75
C THR A 245 -7.97 -5.30 -18.00
N ASP A 246 -8.17 -3.99 -18.04
CA ASP A 246 -8.67 -3.25 -19.19
C ASP A 246 -7.50 -2.70 -20.00
N THR A 247 -7.48 -2.98 -21.30
CA THR A 247 -6.40 -2.63 -22.24
C THR A 247 -6.93 -1.74 -23.36
N ASP A 248 -6.02 -1.26 -24.22
CA ASP A 248 -6.37 -0.53 -25.45
C ASP A 248 -7.17 0.75 -25.19
N LEU A 249 -6.85 1.42 -24.07
CA LEU A 249 -7.48 2.66 -23.64
C LEU A 249 -6.85 3.87 -24.31
N ALA A 250 -7.67 4.75 -24.85
CA ALA A 250 -7.22 6.07 -25.27
C ALA A 250 -6.84 6.93 -24.04
N PRO A 251 -6.02 7.98 -24.19
CA PRO A 251 -5.80 8.95 -23.13
C PRO A 251 -7.12 9.60 -22.67
N GLY A 252 -7.43 9.52 -21.38
CA GLY A 252 -8.65 10.10 -20.82
C GLY A 252 -9.00 9.56 -19.44
N LYS A 253 -10.11 10.04 -18.90
CA LYS A 253 -10.70 9.56 -17.65
C LYS A 253 -11.69 8.45 -17.90
N TYR A 254 -11.61 7.43 -17.06
CA TYR A 254 -12.50 6.28 -17.09
C TYR A 254 -13.06 6.02 -15.70
N TYR A 255 -14.31 5.59 -15.69
CA TYR A 255 -15.09 5.32 -14.49
C TYR A 255 -15.58 3.88 -14.54
N TYR A 256 -15.38 3.13 -13.46
CA TYR A 256 -15.69 1.73 -13.40
C TYR A 256 -16.68 1.43 -12.29
N VAL A 257 -17.59 0.51 -12.56
CA VAL A 257 -18.42 -0.16 -11.55
C VAL A 257 -18.44 -1.66 -11.83
N VAL A 258 -18.60 -2.43 -10.76
CA VAL A 258 -18.72 -3.89 -10.84
C VAL A 258 -20.03 -4.33 -10.20
N THR A 259 -20.71 -5.27 -10.84
CA THR A 259 -21.92 -5.93 -10.32
C THR A 259 -21.70 -7.43 -10.25
N GLY A 260 -22.26 -8.08 -9.24
CA GLY A 260 -22.14 -9.53 -9.03
C GLY A 260 -23.28 -10.30 -9.70
N LEU A 261 -22.97 -11.51 -10.16
CA LEU A 261 -23.93 -12.49 -10.68
C LEU A 261 -24.07 -13.63 -9.67
N VAL A 262 -25.27 -13.80 -9.13
CA VAL A 262 -25.60 -14.79 -8.10
C VAL A 262 -26.67 -15.73 -8.67
N GLU A 263 -26.47 -17.04 -8.62
CA GLU A 263 -27.37 -18.02 -9.25
C GLU A 263 -28.81 -17.93 -8.72
N SER A 264 -28.98 -17.69 -7.42
CA SER A 264 -30.29 -17.54 -6.77
C SER A 264 -30.94 -16.16 -6.98
N TYR A 265 -30.31 -15.26 -7.73
CA TYR A 265 -30.75 -13.88 -7.90
C TYR A 265 -30.90 -13.55 -9.39
N THR A 266 -32.12 -13.24 -9.82
CA THR A 266 -32.45 -13.06 -11.25
C THR A 266 -31.77 -11.86 -11.89
N ASN A 267 -31.48 -10.82 -11.11
CA ASN A 267 -30.81 -9.61 -11.57
C ASN A 267 -29.34 -9.60 -11.14
N GLU A 268 -28.56 -8.67 -11.66
CA GLU A 268 -27.25 -8.39 -11.08
C GLU A 268 -27.41 -7.74 -9.69
N THR A 269 -26.43 -7.91 -8.81
CA THR A 269 -26.39 -7.16 -7.54
C THR A 269 -26.30 -5.65 -7.80
N ALA A 270 -26.53 -4.83 -6.76
CA ALA A 270 -26.26 -3.40 -6.85
C ALA A 270 -24.78 -3.15 -7.22
N PRO A 271 -24.47 -2.07 -7.98
CA PRO A 271 -23.10 -1.78 -8.37
C PRO A 271 -22.24 -1.41 -7.17
N SER A 272 -20.94 -1.68 -7.29
CA SER A 272 -19.90 -1.22 -6.37
C SER A 272 -19.87 0.31 -6.21
N ASN A 273 -18.93 0.81 -5.39
CA ASN A 273 -18.49 2.19 -5.56
C ASN A 273 -17.98 2.41 -7.00
N GLU A 274 -18.13 3.63 -7.50
CA GLU A 274 -17.49 4.05 -8.75
C GLU A 274 -15.99 4.26 -8.48
N ALA A 275 -15.15 3.66 -9.32
CA ALA A 275 -13.71 3.88 -9.29
C ALA A 275 -13.31 4.74 -10.50
N GLU A 276 -12.58 5.83 -10.24
CA GLU A 276 -12.02 6.70 -11.28
C GLU A 276 -10.56 6.36 -11.52
N VAL A 277 -10.14 6.43 -12.78
CA VAL A 277 -8.73 6.43 -13.17
C VAL A 277 -8.52 7.30 -14.40
N SER A 278 -7.42 8.03 -14.44
CA SER A 278 -6.93 8.68 -15.64
C SER A 278 -5.84 7.84 -16.29
N THR A 279 -5.96 7.60 -17.60
CA THR A 279 -4.90 6.98 -18.41
C THR A 279 -3.87 8.00 -18.87
N ALA A 280 -4.12 9.31 -18.70
CA ALA A 280 -3.12 10.37 -18.84
C ALA A 280 -2.56 10.75 -17.46
N PRO A 281 -1.27 11.11 -17.34
CA PRO A 281 -0.75 11.65 -16.09
C PRO A 281 -1.49 12.91 -15.66
N GLU A 282 -1.89 12.99 -14.40
CA GLU A 282 -2.60 14.15 -13.84
C GLU A 282 -1.73 14.82 -12.78
N LEU A 283 -1.62 16.15 -12.84
CA LEU A 283 -0.93 16.91 -11.81
C LEU A 283 -1.75 16.84 -10.50
N TYR A 284 -1.13 16.31 -9.45
CA TYR A 284 -1.79 16.00 -8.18
C TYR A 284 -1.43 16.98 -7.08
N ILE A 285 -0.15 17.34 -6.98
CA ILE A 285 0.36 18.36 -6.06
C ILE A 285 1.26 19.29 -6.85
N TYR A 286 1.12 20.60 -6.64
CA TYR A 286 2.02 21.59 -7.22
C TYR A 286 2.33 22.71 -6.22
N LEU A 287 3.52 22.61 -5.61
CA LEU A 287 4.07 23.66 -4.76
C LEU A 287 5.02 24.53 -5.60
N LYS A 288 4.52 25.70 -6.00
CA LYS A 288 5.31 26.71 -6.73
C LYS A 288 6.38 27.36 -5.86
N PHE A 289 6.05 27.60 -4.59
CA PHE A 289 6.83 28.44 -3.67
C PHE A 289 6.91 29.92 -4.09
N ASP A 290 5.92 30.41 -4.83
CA ASP A 290 5.86 31.79 -5.36
C ASP A 290 5.36 32.83 -4.37
N GLU A 291 4.87 32.43 -3.19
CA GLU A 291 4.39 33.37 -2.19
C GLU A 291 5.52 34.30 -1.72
N THR A 292 5.14 35.51 -1.32
CA THR A 292 6.11 36.56 -0.95
C THR A 292 6.41 36.59 0.55
N SER A 293 5.61 35.90 1.37
CA SER A 293 5.75 35.81 2.82
C SER A 293 4.92 34.66 3.37
N GLY A 294 5.14 34.32 4.65
CA GLY A 294 4.39 33.28 5.36
C GLY A 294 5.22 32.03 5.64
N MET A 295 4.56 31.01 6.17
CA MET A 295 5.17 29.73 6.54
C MET A 295 4.57 28.56 5.76
N THR A 296 3.94 28.83 4.63
CA THR A 296 3.25 27.81 3.84
C THR A 296 3.39 28.11 2.34
N ALA A 297 3.49 27.05 1.54
CA ALA A 297 3.25 27.07 0.11
C ALA A 297 1.88 26.47 -0.18
N ALA A 298 1.05 27.17 -0.94
CA ALA A 298 -0.24 26.68 -1.38
C ALA A 298 -0.06 25.60 -2.46
N ASP A 299 -0.96 24.62 -2.45
CA ASP A 299 -1.06 23.67 -3.55
C ASP A 299 -1.84 24.30 -4.71
N ALA A 300 -1.12 24.60 -5.79
CA ALA A 300 -1.69 25.24 -6.98
C ALA A 300 -2.68 24.36 -7.76
N THR A 301 -2.78 23.06 -7.44
CA THR A 301 -3.79 22.17 -8.03
C THR A 301 -5.17 22.32 -7.38
N GLY A 302 -5.22 22.85 -6.16
CA GLY A 302 -6.43 22.93 -5.35
C GLY A 302 -6.80 21.63 -4.62
N SER A 303 -5.95 20.59 -4.63
CA SER A 303 -6.19 19.32 -3.91
C SER A 303 -5.97 19.43 -2.38
N GLY A 304 -5.37 20.53 -1.92
CA GLY A 304 -5.25 20.87 -0.50
C GLY A 304 -4.00 20.34 0.20
N HIS A 305 -3.04 19.78 -0.54
CA HIS A 305 -1.77 19.30 0.01
C HIS A 305 -0.76 20.43 0.17
N ILE A 306 -1.03 21.34 1.12
CA ILE A 306 -0.15 22.49 1.40
C ILE A 306 1.24 22.05 1.91
N GLY A 307 2.27 22.80 1.54
CA GLY A 307 3.61 22.64 2.12
C GLY A 307 3.81 23.57 3.31
N THR A 308 4.06 23.04 4.50
CA THR A 308 4.32 23.83 5.72
C THR A 308 5.82 23.96 5.97
N PHE A 309 6.30 25.18 6.19
CA PHE A 309 7.71 25.46 6.41
C PHE A 309 8.08 25.28 7.87
N VAL A 310 9.19 24.59 8.11
CA VAL A 310 9.64 24.27 9.46
C VAL A 310 11.05 24.81 9.69
N ASN A 311 11.29 25.33 10.88
CA ASN A 311 12.59 25.80 11.38
C ASN A 311 13.32 26.80 10.47
N GLY A 312 12.61 27.78 9.92
CA GLY A 312 13.24 28.89 9.19
C GLY A 312 13.53 28.61 7.72
N ALA A 313 12.80 27.67 7.08
CA ALA A 313 12.72 27.65 5.62
C ALA A 313 12.02 28.94 5.14
N THR A 314 12.64 29.66 4.22
CA THR A 314 12.19 31.00 3.77
C THR A 314 12.20 31.13 2.27
N PHE A 315 11.29 31.95 1.74
CA PHE A 315 11.28 32.33 0.34
C PHE A 315 12.53 33.11 -0.05
N VAL A 316 13.08 32.77 -1.22
CA VAL A 316 14.18 33.46 -1.90
C VAL A 316 13.88 33.51 -3.40
N ALA A 317 14.67 34.26 -4.18
CA ALA A 317 14.52 34.26 -5.64
C ALA A 317 14.76 32.84 -6.20
N GLY A 318 13.82 32.37 -7.02
CA GLY A 318 13.79 31.03 -7.56
C GLY A 318 14.42 30.85 -8.95
N LYS A 319 14.18 29.68 -9.53
CA LYS A 319 14.39 29.40 -10.95
C LYS A 319 13.37 30.18 -11.79
N SER A 320 12.13 30.23 -11.29
CA SER A 320 11.04 31.07 -11.77
C SER A 320 10.35 31.66 -10.55
N GLY A 321 10.09 32.98 -10.53
CA GLY A 321 9.46 33.61 -9.36
C GLY A 321 10.27 33.42 -8.07
N ASN A 322 9.64 32.84 -7.04
CA ASN A 322 10.28 32.55 -5.75
C ASN A 322 10.47 31.04 -5.57
N ALA A 323 11.36 30.68 -4.64
CA ALA A 323 11.68 29.31 -4.28
C ALA A 323 11.90 29.20 -2.77
N ILE A 324 11.91 27.98 -2.24
CA ILE A 324 12.16 27.72 -0.82
C ILE A 324 13.64 27.45 -0.55
N SER A 325 14.25 28.21 0.36
CA SER A 325 15.62 27.99 0.82
C SER A 325 15.67 27.08 2.04
N LEU A 326 16.48 26.03 1.95
CA LEU A 326 16.75 25.04 3.00
C LEU A 326 18.21 25.15 3.44
N ASP A 327 18.43 25.24 4.75
CA ASP A 327 19.69 25.72 5.35
C ASP A 327 20.74 24.62 5.56
N GLY A 328 20.36 23.36 5.36
CA GLY A 328 21.20 22.20 5.59
C GLY A 328 21.44 21.85 7.06
N ARG A 329 20.75 22.49 8.00
CA ARG A 329 20.91 22.28 9.44
C ARG A 329 19.66 21.68 10.07
N ASN A 330 18.50 22.29 9.87
CA ASN A 330 17.24 21.81 10.44
C ASN A 330 15.96 22.29 9.72
N SER A 331 16.08 23.08 8.66
CA SER A 331 14.91 23.58 7.92
C SER A 331 14.46 22.61 6.83
N TYR A 332 13.14 22.51 6.64
CA TYR A 332 12.49 21.61 5.69
C TYR A 332 11.05 22.04 5.43
N VAL A 333 10.41 21.43 4.42
CA VAL A 333 8.98 21.56 4.16
C VAL A 333 8.28 20.26 4.54
N SER A 334 7.17 20.36 5.26
CA SER A 334 6.29 19.25 5.61
C SER A 334 5.03 19.26 4.77
N LEU A 335 4.67 18.12 4.22
CA LEU A 335 3.41 17.88 3.54
C LEU A 335 2.43 17.13 4.47
N SER A 336 1.17 17.01 4.06
CA SER A 336 0.16 16.24 4.79
C SER A 336 0.52 14.75 4.87
N GLU A 337 -0.16 14.03 5.75
CA GLU A 337 -0.16 12.57 5.69
C GLU A 337 -0.73 12.09 4.34
N ASP A 338 -0.36 10.87 3.93
CA ASP A 338 -0.95 10.13 2.81
C ASP A 338 -0.82 10.74 1.40
N VAL A 339 0.11 11.68 1.18
CA VAL A 339 0.37 12.29 -0.15
C VAL A 339 0.82 11.31 -1.23
N VAL A 340 1.16 10.07 -0.86
CA VAL A 340 1.49 8.99 -1.80
C VAL A 340 0.61 7.75 -1.67
N PHE A 341 -0.40 7.78 -0.80
CA PHE A 341 -1.18 6.59 -0.45
C PHE A 341 -2.02 6.05 -1.62
N ASP A 342 -2.44 6.93 -2.53
CA ASP A 342 -3.23 6.58 -3.71
C ASP A 342 -2.41 6.55 -5.01
N LEU A 343 -1.08 6.68 -4.90
CA LEU A 343 -0.19 6.64 -6.05
C LEU A 343 0.20 5.22 -6.41
N THR A 344 0.14 4.93 -7.70
CA THR A 344 0.63 3.68 -8.26
C THR A 344 1.78 3.93 -9.22
N ASP A 345 1.48 4.26 -10.47
CA ASP A 345 2.40 4.91 -11.37
C ASP A 345 2.46 6.38 -10.94
N PHE A 346 3.63 7.01 -10.98
CA PHE A 346 3.79 8.39 -10.54
C PHE A 346 4.91 9.11 -11.27
N THR A 347 4.90 10.43 -11.15
CA THR A 347 6.09 11.27 -11.40
C THR A 347 6.24 12.28 -10.28
N ILE A 348 7.43 12.41 -9.71
CA ILE A 348 7.79 13.49 -8.78
C ILE A 348 8.90 14.31 -9.43
N SER A 349 8.72 15.63 -9.54
CA SER A 349 9.72 16.53 -10.12
C SER A 349 9.92 17.80 -9.29
N ALA A 350 11.07 18.43 -9.46
CA ALA A 350 11.39 19.73 -8.85
C ALA A 350 12.58 20.38 -9.59
N TRP A 351 12.69 21.69 -9.46
CA TRP A 351 13.94 22.40 -9.68
C TRP A 351 14.73 22.46 -8.38
N VAL A 352 16.01 22.11 -8.42
CA VAL A 352 16.89 22.08 -7.24
C VAL A 352 18.19 22.82 -7.55
N TYR A 353 18.52 23.80 -6.71
CA TYR A 353 19.82 24.44 -6.66
C TYR A 353 20.59 23.92 -5.44
N LEU A 354 21.48 22.96 -5.65
CA LEU A 354 22.26 22.36 -4.55
C LEU A 354 23.49 23.22 -4.22
N ASN A 355 23.59 23.71 -2.98
CA ASN A 355 24.66 24.62 -2.57
C ASN A 355 26.01 23.91 -2.39
N ASP A 356 25.98 22.69 -1.85
CA ASP A 356 27.14 21.83 -1.67
C ASP A 356 26.74 20.35 -1.84
N ASN A 357 27.67 19.55 -2.36
CA ASN A 357 27.49 18.11 -2.48
C ASN A 357 28.53 17.35 -1.65
N THR A 358 28.93 17.92 -0.51
CA THR A 358 29.97 17.33 0.35
C THR A 358 29.41 16.20 1.20
N ARG A 359 28.15 16.35 1.64
CA ARG A 359 27.44 15.44 2.54
C ARG A 359 26.69 14.36 1.77
N GLN A 360 26.75 13.12 2.25
CA GLN A 360 25.93 12.02 1.73
C GLN A 360 24.58 12.00 2.44
N TRP A 361 23.56 11.46 1.76
CA TRP A 361 22.21 11.24 2.28
C TRP A 361 21.30 12.43 2.59
N PRO A 362 21.55 13.70 2.19
CA PRO A 362 20.48 14.69 2.28
C PRO A 362 19.33 14.30 1.36
N ARG A 363 18.08 14.59 1.72
CA ARG A 363 16.92 14.18 0.94
C ARG A 363 16.34 15.36 0.19
N ILE A 364 16.16 15.24 -1.13
CA ILE A 364 15.33 16.16 -1.91
C ILE A 364 13.89 16.01 -1.44
N PHE A 365 13.38 14.78 -1.43
CA PHE A 365 12.16 14.40 -0.73
C PHE A 365 12.35 13.06 -0.02
N ASP A 366 11.56 12.83 1.03
CA ASP A 366 11.47 11.57 1.77
C ASP A 366 10.06 11.41 2.36
N PHE A 367 9.34 10.39 1.90
CA PHE A 367 7.94 10.11 2.22
C PHE A 367 7.82 8.73 2.83
N GLY A 368 7.21 8.61 4.02
CA GLY A 368 7.25 7.33 4.72
C GLY A 368 6.63 7.29 6.12
N GLY A 369 6.66 6.09 6.69
CA GLY A 369 6.26 5.76 8.06
C GLY A 369 7.47 5.51 8.96
N LYS A 370 8.36 6.51 9.05
CA LYS A 370 9.67 6.45 9.71
C LYS A 370 10.68 5.61 8.93
N THR A 371 11.73 5.14 9.60
CA THR A 371 12.77 4.31 9.01
C THR A 371 12.27 2.97 8.50
N GLY A 372 11.06 2.52 8.87
CA GLY A 372 10.52 1.21 8.51
C GLY A 372 9.93 1.10 7.10
N THR A 373 9.34 2.17 6.59
CA THR A 373 8.70 2.26 5.26
C THR A 373 8.97 3.64 4.68
N TYR A 374 9.55 3.72 3.49
CA TYR A 374 9.89 5.01 2.90
C TYR A 374 10.11 4.94 1.38
N MET A 375 9.97 6.08 0.74
CA MET A 375 10.53 6.37 -0.57
C MET A 375 11.24 7.71 -0.53
N PHE A 376 12.44 7.79 -1.10
CA PHE A 376 13.21 9.04 -1.12
C PHE A 376 13.97 9.24 -2.42
N LEU A 377 14.33 10.50 -2.68
CA LEU A 377 15.38 10.88 -3.62
C LEU A 377 16.47 11.66 -2.88
N THR A 378 17.73 11.24 -3.04
CA THR A 378 18.91 11.93 -2.51
C THR A 378 19.82 12.38 -3.65
N PRO A 379 20.42 13.59 -3.61
CA PRO A 379 21.37 14.05 -4.63
C PRO A 379 22.71 13.31 -4.53
N LYS A 380 22.97 12.63 -3.40
CA LYS A 380 24.21 11.87 -3.18
C LYS A 380 23.98 10.67 -2.27
N GLY A 381 23.72 9.54 -2.91
CA GLY A 381 23.76 8.23 -2.26
C GLY A 381 25.20 7.72 -2.04
N PRO A 382 25.37 6.43 -1.74
CA PRO A 382 26.67 5.86 -1.34
C PRO A 382 27.66 5.76 -2.51
N LYS A 383 27.16 5.75 -3.75
CA LYS A 383 27.98 5.81 -4.98
C LYS A 383 28.39 7.23 -5.37
N GLY A 384 28.00 8.25 -4.59
CA GLY A 384 28.30 9.66 -4.90
C GLY A 384 27.39 10.30 -5.96
N THR A 385 26.36 9.58 -6.43
CA THR A 385 25.39 10.02 -7.45
C THR A 385 23.98 10.12 -6.88
N LEU A 386 23.04 10.67 -7.66
CA LEU A 386 21.62 10.65 -7.33
C LEU A 386 21.16 9.22 -7.04
N ARG A 387 20.30 9.06 -6.04
CA ARG A 387 19.65 7.78 -5.74
C ARG A 387 18.18 7.98 -5.44
N PHE A 388 17.34 7.18 -6.08
CA PHE A 388 15.97 6.93 -5.66
C PHE A 388 15.92 5.56 -4.96
N THR A 389 15.18 5.47 -3.86
CA THR A 389 14.92 4.22 -3.15
C THR A 389 13.46 4.15 -2.74
N VAL A 390 12.87 2.96 -2.79
CA VAL A 390 11.62 2.62 -2.13
C VAL A 390 11.79 1.34 -1.29
N ALA A 391 11.17 1.29 -0.11
CA ALA A 391 11.21 0.16 0.79
C ALA A 391 9.94 0.07 1.64
N THR A 392 9.44 -1.16 1.85
CA THR A 392 8.35 -1.45 2.80
C THR A 392 8.87 -2.10 4.10
N VAL A 393 10.16 -2.38 4.16
CA VAL A 393 10.89 -2.80 5.36
C VAL A 393 12.32 -2.22 5.30
N TYR A 394 12.69 -1.39 6.27
CA TYR A 394 14.02 -0.77 6.38
C TYR A 394 15.15 -1.74 6.07
N THR A 395 16.12 -1.35 5.23
CA THR A 395 17.35 -2.08 4.86
C THR A 395 17.21 -3.51 4.30
N TYR A 396 16.03 -4.11 4.37
CA TYR A 396 15.82 -5.49 3.96
C TYR A 396 15.35 -5.58 2.52
N ASN A 397 14.43 -4.72 2.07
CA ASN A 397 13.84 -4.82 0.74
C ASN A 397 13.93 -3.54 -0.10
N GLU A 398 14.99 -2.75 0.12
CA GLU A 398 15.23 -1.55 -0.68
C GLU A 398 15.33 -1.89 -2.18
N GLN A 399 14.51 -1.22 -2.98
CA GLN A 399 14.61 -1.23 -4.43
C GLN A 399 15.14 0.12 -4.88
N VAL A 400 16.27 0.08 -5.60
CA VAL A 400 17.15 1.25 -5.76
C VAL A 400 17.34 1.58 -7.23
N ILE A 401 17.38 2.87 -7.55
CA ILE A 401 17.90 3.41 -8.80
C ILE A 401 19.09 4.30 -8.45
N ASP A 402 20.28 3.94 -8.91
CA ASP A 402 21.44 4.83 -8.88
C ASP A 402 21.57 5.52 -10.24
N ALA A 403 21.71 6.84 -10.23
CA ALA A 403 22.07 7.57 -11.44
C ALA A 403 23.54 7.34 -11.80
N THR A 404 23.86 7.53 -13.08
CA THR A 404 25.22 7.39 -13.64
C THR A 404 26.07 8.65 -13.50
N ALA A 405 25.45 9.80 -13.19
CA ALA A 405 26.12 11.10 -13.09
C ALA A 405 26.00 11.71 -11.69
N VAL A 406 27.01 12.48 -11.29
CA VAL A 406 27.02 13.27 -10.05
C VAL A 406 26.05 14.43 -10.18
N PHE A 407 25.33 14.73 -9.10
CA PHE A 407 24.45 15.90 -9.06
C PHE A 407 25.24 17.22 -9.18
N PRO A 408 24.95 18.07 -10.17
CA PRO A 408 25.63 19.36 -10.30
C PRO A 408 25.32 20.30 -9.13
N THR A 409 26.32 21.07 -8.69
CA THR A 409 26.15 22.07 -7.62
C THR A 409 26.19 23.47 -8.18
N ARG A 410 25.62 24.42 -7.42
CA ARG A 410 25.65 25.86 -7.71
C ARG A 410 25.08 26.24 -9.08
N GLN A 411 24.10 25.46 -9.53
CA GLN A 411 23.28 25.77 -10.69
C GLN A 411 21.92 25.11 -10.52
N TRP A 412 20.90 25.65 -11.19
CA TRP A 412 19.58 25.05 -11.22
C TRP A 412 19.59 23.76 -12.03
N VAL A 413 19.03 22.69 -11.45
CA VAL A 413 18.91 21.38 -12.07
C VAL A 413 17.47 20.92 -11.93
N HIS A 414 16.82 20.59 -13.04
CA HIS A 414 15.52 19.94 -13.01
C HIS A 414 15.70 18.45 -12.74
N ILE A 415 15.03 17.93 -11.72
CA ILE A 415 14.97 16.50 -11.43
C ILE A 415 13.58 15.96 -11.68
N ALA A 416 13.49 14.71 -12.10
CA ALA A 416 12.26 13.94 -12.03
C ALA A 416 12.55 12.46 -11.72
N VAL A 417 11.64 11.82 -11.00
CA VAL A 417 11.59 10.37 -10.85
C VAL A 417 10.23 9.90 -11.35
N THR A 418 10.24 8.93 -12.26
CA THR A 418 9.01 8.31 -12.77
C THR A 418 8.95 6.84 -12.36
N LEU A 419 7.76 6.32 -12.10
CA LEU A 419 7.47 4.89 -12.03
C LEU A 419 6.33 4.57 -13.00
N SER A 420 6.59 3.70 -13.97
CA SER A 420 5.59 3.19 -14.93
C SER A 420 5.54 1.67 -14.83
N ASP A 421 4.43 1.13 -14.31
CA ASP A 421 4.28 -0.28 -13.91
C ASP A 421 5.36 -0.69 -12.90
N ARG A 422 6.49 -1.25 -13.38
CA ARG A 422 7.64 -1.64 -12.55
C ARG A 422 8.93 -0.90 -12.90
N VAL A 423 8.90 -0.07 -13.93
CA VAL A 423 10.08 0.62 -14.45
C VAL A 423 10.22 1.97 -13.79
N GLY A 424 11.16 2.07 -12.85
CA GLY A 424 11.57 3.33 -12.27
C GLY A 424 12.65 4.01 -13.10
N THR A 425 12.59 5.33 -13.28
CA THR A 425 13.61 6.11 -14.02
C THR A 425 13.89 7.45 -13.32
N ILE A 426 15.17 7.81 -13.21
CA ILE A 426 15.61 9.15 -12.75
C ILE A 426 15.99 9.99 -13.97
N TYR A 427 15.54 11.23 -14.01
CA TYR A 427 15.88 12.23 -15.02
C TYR A 427 16.58 13.44 -14.41
N VAL A 428 17.57 13.96 -15.15
CA VAL A 428 18.28 15.21 -14.84
C VAL A 428 18.23 16.09 -16.08
N ASN A 429 17.70 17.31 -15.93
CA ASN A 429 17.48 18.27 -17.02
C ASN A 429 16.77 17.65 -18.24
N GLY A 430 15.77 16.81 -17.98
CA GLY A 430 14.97 16.14 -19.02
C GLY A 430 15.59 14.85 -19.58
N VAL A 431 16.82 14.48 -19.19
CA VAL A 431 17.53 13.32 -19.72
C VAL A 431 17.54 12.19 -18.69
N ALA A 432 17.20 10.97 -19.09
CA ALA A 432 17.27 9.80 -18.23
C ALA A 432 18.72 9.49 -17.84
N VAL A 433 18.98 9.34 -16.54
CA VAL A 433 20.33 9.09 -15.98
C VAL A 433 20.43 7.82 -15.14
N GLY A 434 19.33 7.11 -14.92
CA GLY A 434 19.31 5.82 -14.24
C GLY A 434 17.93 5.18 -14.35
N SER A 435 17.88 3.84 -14.38
CA SER A 435 16.63 3.10 -14.44
C SER A 435 16.76 1.76 -13.69
N ASN A 436 15.64 1.29 -13.14
CA ASN A 436 15.49 -0.05 -12.58
C ASN A 436 14.17 -0.64 -13.10
N PRO A 437 14.19 -1.79 -13.82
CA PRO A 437 12.98 -2.40 -14.37
C PRO A 437 12.17 -3.24 -13.37
N THR A 438 12.63 -3.35 -12.12
CA THR A 438 12.04 -4.21 -11.08
C THR A 438 11.80 -3.42 -9.79
N ILE A 439 11.05 -2.33 -9.89
CA ILE A 439 10.45 -1.65 -8.73
C ILE A 439 9.05 -2.24 -8.51
N ASP A 440 8.90 -3.09 -7.49
CA ASP A 440 7.67 -3.84 -7.17
C ASP A 440 6.85 -3.20 -6.05
N PHE A 441 7.39 -2.17 -5.40
CA PHE A 441 6.72 -1.44 -4.32
C PHE A 441 6.21 -0.09 -4.84
N PRO A 442 5.06 -0.04 -5.53
CA PRO A 442 4.39 1.22 -5.82
C PRO A 442 3.97 1.91 -4.50
N PRO A 443 3.86 3.25 -4.47
CA PRO A 443 3.76 3.98 -3.21
C PRO A 443 2.57 3.61 -2.32
N PHE A 444 1.41 3.21 -2.88
CA PHE A 444 0.27 2.73 -2.08
C PHE A 444 0.59 1.52 -1.17
N GLN A 445 1.65 0.76 -1.48
CA GLN A 445 2.10 -0.35 -0.66
C GLN A 445 2.93 0.07 0.57
N LEU A 446 3.34 1.33 0.67
CA LEU A 446 4.03 1.86 1.85
C LEU A 446 3.11 1.92 3.09
N GLY A 447 1.80 1.90 2.88
CA GLY A 447 0.80 2.11 3.94
C GLY A 447 0.75 3.56 4.38
N ALA A 448 0.39 3.78 5.64
CA ALA A 448 0.30 5.12 6.22
C ALA A 448 1.66 5.83 6.17
N THR A 449 1.67 7.06 5.68
CA THR A 449 2.89 7.89 5.57
C THR A 449 2.73 9.16 6.39
N PRO A 450 2.93 9.12 7.72
CA PRO A 450 2.81 10.30 8.59
C PRO A 450 3.93 11.32 8.40
N ASN A 451 5.06 10.92 7.81
CA ASN A 451 6.23 11.77 7.65
C ASN A 451 6.50 11.99 6.16
N ASN A 452 6.09 13.13 5.61
CA ASN A 452 6.32 13.47 4.21
C ASN A 452 7.03 14.81 4.09
N TRP A 453 8.30 14.79 3.69
CA TRP A 453 9.15 15.97 3.75
C TRP A 453 9.90 16.27 2.46
N ILE A 454 10.16 17.55 2.23
CA ILE A 454 11.16 18.06 1.28
C ILE A 454 12.32 18.61 2.11
N GLY A 455 13.53 18.08 1.91
CA GLY A 455 14.74 18.53 2.60
C GLY A 455 15.15 17.79 3.88
N ARG A 456 14.34 16.83 4.35
CA ARG A 456 14.56 16.07 5.60
C ARG A 456 14.50 14.57 5.35
N SER A 457 15.30 13.80 6.10
CA SER A 457 15.33 12.33 6.09
C SER A 457 14.46 11.72 7.17
N GLN A 458 13.94 10.52 6.91
CA GLN A 458 13.36 9.65 7.96
C GLN A 458 14.42 9.18 8.98
N PHE A 459 15.70 9.29 8.64
CA PHE A 459 16.83 8.92 9.47
C PHE A 459 17.41 10.16 10.14
N ASP A 460 17.28 10.28 11.46
CA ASP A 460 17.70 11.48 12.20
C ASP A 460 19.22 11.77 12.11
N ASN A 461 20.03 10.75 11.78
CA ASN A 461 21.48 10.92 11.60
C ASN A 461 21.86 11.46 10.21
N ASP A 462 20.93 11.44 9.24
CA ASP A 462 21.20 11.99 7.91
C ASP A 462 21.17 13.52 7.96
N PRO A 463 22.01 14.20 7.16
CA PRO A 463 22.04 15.65 7.11
C PRO A 463 20.81 16.22 6.40
N TYR A 464 20.38 17.42 6.81
CA TYR A 464 19.35 18.17 6.08
C TYR A 464 19.88 18.69 4.74
N LEU A 465 18.99 18.87 3.78
CA LEU A 465 19.33 19.39 2.47
C LEU A 465 19.73 20.87 2.55
N ASN A 466 20.88 21.22 1.97
CA ASN A 466 21.31 22.61 1.80
C ASN A 466 21.10 23.02 0.35
N SER A 467 19.93 23.57 0.05
CA SER A 467 19.55 23.87 -1.32
C SER A 467 18.46 24.94 -1.38
N THR A 468 18.25 25.46 -2.57
CA THR A 468 16.99 26.10 -2.92
C THR A 468 16.15 25.12 -3.76
N VAL A 469 14.87 24.96 -3.44
CA VAL A 469 13.93 24.06 -4.16
C VAL A 469 12.78 24.89 -4.72
N ASP A 470 12.40 24.60 -5.96
CA ASP A 470 11.39 25.34 -6.71
C ASP A 470 10.53 24.36 -7.52
N ASP A 471 9.30 24.75 -7.87
CA ASP A 471 8.36 23.99 -8.70
C ASP A 471 8.23 22.49 -8.34
N PHE A 472 7.97 22.17 -7.07
CA PHE A 472 7.81 20.79 -6.64
C PHE A 472 6.45 20.24 -7.08
N ARG A 473 6.45 19.16 -7.86
CA ARG A 473 5.26 18.56 -8.47
C ARG A 473 5.18 17.07 -8.20
N ILE A 474 3.97 16.59 -7.92
CA ILE A 474 3.63 15.17 -7.92
C ILE A 474 2.53 14.95 -8.96
N TYR A 475 2.67 13.91 -9.79
CA TYR A 475 1.68 13.47 -10.76
C TYR A 475 1.17 12.07 -10.42
N LYS A 476 -0.15 11.88 -10.54
CA LYS A 476 -0.76 10.55 -10.66
C LYS A 476 -0.49 10.04 -12.06
N GLY A 477 0.30 8.98 -12.19
CA GLY A 477 0.77 8.43 -13.46
C GLY A 477 2.19 8.86 -13.85
N SER A 478 2.83 8.06 -14.70
CA SER A 478 4.15 8.35 -15.26
C SER A 478 4.07 9.32 -16.44
N LEU A 479 4.75 10.47 -16.34
CA LEU A 479 5.05 11.33 -17.49
C LEU A 479 5.92 10.57 -18.50
N SER A 480 5.77 10.91 -19.78
CA SER A 480 6.67 10.40 -20.82
C SER A 480 8.04 11.10 -20.75
N ALA A 481 9.07 10.51 -21.34
CA ALA A 481 10.38 11.16 -21.44
C ALA A 481 10.30 12.53 -22.15
N ASN A 482 9.41 12.68 -23.13
CA ASN A 482 9.19 13.94 -23.83
C ASN A 482 8.53 14.98 -22.91
N ASP A 483 7.54 14.59 -22.11
CA ASP A 483 6.88 15.49 -21.16
C ASP A 483 7.86 15.94 -20.07
N VAL A 484 8.70 15.02 -19.55
CA VAL A 484 9.77 15.37 -18.60
C VAL A 484 10.79 16.32 -19.22
N ALA A 485 11.15 16.13 -20.50
CA ALA A 485 12.06 17.02 -21.21
C ALA A 485 11.44 18.39 -21.53
N ALA A 486 10.11 18.46 -21.70
CA ALA A 486 9.39 19.73 -21.81
C ALA A 486 9.37 20.45 -20.46
N LEU A 487 9.06 19.74 -19.37
CA LEU A 487 9.05 20.25 -18.00
C LEU A 487 10.39 20.89 -17.60
N ALA A 488 11.50 20.25 -18.00
CA ALA A 488 12.85 20.72 -17.70
C ALA A 488 13.26 22.02 -18.43
N LYS A 489 12.40 22.59 -19.26
CA LYS A 489 12.63 23.86 -19.98
C LYS A 489 11.83 25.02 -19.40
N GLU A 490 10.93 24.74 -18.46
CA GLU A 490 10.13 25.77 -17.78
C GLU A 490 10.98 26.69 -16.90
#